data_AF-A0A1Y3KIR5-F1
#
_entry.id   AF-A0A1Y3KIR5-F1
#
_cell.length_a   1.000
_cell.length_b   1.000
_cell.length_c   1.000
_cell.angle_alpha   90.00
_cell.angle_beta   90.00
_cell.angle_gamma   90.00
#
_symmetry.space_group_name_H-M   'P 1'
#
loop_
_entity.id
_entity.type
_entity.pdbx_description
1 polymer ?
#
loop_
_entity_poly.entity_id
_entity_poly.type
_entity_poly.pdbx_seq_one_letter_code
_entity_poly.pdbx_strand_id
1 'polypeptide(L)'
;MPSLWAWSTRQELKHYLKTEDEEQITTFLTRETLKHSPMGKTLIDAFVFKRPVMISMTDRKVYVGLIQSIGAPTEVTGVDLEVKLRPSFSGHRDKDTLKVSFTHTYPTDISILQPIYFKQENIVSITLFSEAIRDSFQAEKPGNSATKWYQDMLGKLSPTK
;
A
#
# COMPACT_ATOMS: atom_id res chain seq x y z
N MET A 1 -4.59 13.91 -33.83
CA MET A 1 -5.66 14.91 -33.62
C MET A 1 -6.76 14.23 -32.82
N PRO A 2 -7.17 14.73 -31.66
CA PRO A 2 -8.32 14.17 -30.97
C PRO A 2 -9.54 14.30 -31.89
N SER A 3 -10.29 13.21 -32.08
CA SER A 3 -11.48 13.22 -32.94
C SER A 3 -12.58 14.10 -32.34
N LEU A 4 -13.50 14.61 -33.16
CA LEU A 4 -14.68 15.38 -32.71
C LEU A 4 -15.48 14.64 -31.61
N TRP A 5 -15.47 13.31 -31.65
CA TRP A 5 -16.06 12.44 -30.64
C TRP A 5 -15.42 12.59 -29.26
N ALA A 6 -14.09 12.71 -29.18
CA ALA A 6 -13.38 12.90 -27.92
C ALA A 6 -13.70 14.26 -27.27
N TRP A 7 -13.99 15.29 -28.08
CA TRP A 7 -14.42 16.59 -27.56
C TRP A 7 -15.85 16.51 -26.99
N SER A 8 -16.77 15.86 -27.69
CA SER A 8 -18.16 15.71 -27.25
C SER A 8 -18.27 14.89 -25.96
N THR A 9 -17.62 13.72 -25.89
CA THR A 9 -17.63 12.89 -24.67
C THR A 9 -17.01 13.60 -23.47
N ARG A 10 -15.96 14.41 -23.68
CA ARG A 10 -15.37 15.23 -22.63
C ARG A 10 -16.36 16.25 -22.07
N GLN A 11 -17.13 16.92 -22.93
CA GLN A 11 -18.14 17.90 -22.51
C GLN A 11 -19.30 17.24 -21.76
N GLU A 12 -19.76 16.08 -22.22
CA GLU A 12 -20.78 15.29 -21.52
C GLU A 12 -20.31 14.86 -20.12
N LEU A 13 -19.05 14.39 -20.00
CA LEU A 13 -18.49 13.99 -18.71
C LEU A 13 -18.41 15.16 -17.73
N LYS A 14 -18.00 16.35 -18.20
CA LYS A 14 -17.99 17.59 -17.39
C LYS A 14 -19.38 17.93 -16.87
N HIS A 15 -20.40 17.81 -17.72
CA HIS A 15 -21.79 18.06 -17.35
C HIS A 15 -22.30 17.03 -16.33
N TYR A 16 -21.99 15.75 -16.53
CA TYR A 16 -22.39 14.66 -15.65
C TYR A 16 -21.76 14.78 -14.26
N LEU A 17 -20.46 15.09 -14.20
CA LEU A 17 -19.72 15.26 -12.95
C LEU A 17 -19.91 16.63 -12.30
N LYS A 18 -20.56 17.58 -13.00
CA LYS A 18 -20.76 18.98 -12.59
C LYS A 18 -19.46 19.67 -12.13
N THR A 19 -18.36 19.31 -12.75
CA THR A 19 -17.02 19.71 -12.34
C THR A 19 -16.19 20.02 -13.59
N GLU A 20 -15.46 21.13 -13.54
CA GLU A 20 -14.47 21.49 -14.57
C GLU A 20 -13.04 21.05 -14.21
N ASP A 21 -12.83 20.63 -12.96
CA ASP A 21 -11.56 20.14 -12.42
C ASP A 21 -11.12 18.84 -13.11
N GLU A 22 -9.99 18.92 -13.81
CA GLU A 22 -9.39 17.79 -14.53
C GLU A 22 -8.95 16.67 -13.58
N GLU A 23 -8.57 16.98 -12.33
CA GLU A 23 -8.13 15.97 -11.37
C GLU A 23 -9.28 15.05 -10.93
N GLN A 24 -10.47 15.62 -10.76
CA GLN A 24 -11.68 14.87 -10.43
C GLN A 24 -12.14 13.99 -11.60
N ILE A 25 -12.09 14.52 -12.83
CA ILE A 25 -12.41 13.78 -14.05
C ILE A 25 -11.46 12.60 -14.24
N THR A 26 -10.14 12.83 -14.10
CA THR A 26 -9.13 11.79 -14.23
C THR A 26 -9.22 10.74 -13.12
N THR A 27 -9.49 11.15 -11.88
CA THR A 27 -9.74 10.23 -10.76
C THR A 27 -10.97 9.35 -11.02
N PHE A 28 -12.06 9.95 -11.53
CA PHE A 28 -13.28 9.21 -11.88
C PHE A 28 -13.02 8.18 -12.99
N LEU A 29 -12.38 8.59 -14.09
CA LEU A 29 -12.03 7.70 -15.20
C LEU A 29 -11.10 6.57 -14.77
N THR A 30 -10.10 6.89 -13.93
CA THR A 30 -9.17 5.90 -13.36
C THR A 30 -9.93 4.90 -12.49
N ARG A 31 -10.87 5.37 -11.66
CA ARG A 31 -11.74 4.53 -10.84
C ARG A 31 -12.57 3.58 -11.69
N GLU A 32 -13.20 4.10 -12.74
CA GLU A 32 -14.07 3.31 -13.61
C GLU A 32 -13.29 2.27 -14.42
N THR A 33 -12.08 2.61 -14.86
CA THR A 33 -11.19 1.71 -15.60
C THR A 33 -10.70 0.57 -14.70
N LEU A 34 -10.33 0.88 -13.46
CA LEU A 34 -9.78 -0.08 -12.51
C LEU A 34 -10.83 -0.88 -11.73
N LYS A 35 -12.12 -0.56 -11.84
CA LYS A 35 -13.18 -1.20 -11.05
C LYS A 35 -13.23 -2.72 -11.20
N HIS A 36 -12.77 -3.23 -12.35
CA HIS A 36 -12.73 -4.66 -12.68
C HIS A 36 -11.48 -5.39 -12.16
N SER A 37 -10.45 -4.65 -11.73
CA SER A 37 -9.25 -5.22 -11.09
C SER A 37 -9.40 -5.17 -9.57
N PRO A 38 -9.43 -6.32 -8.85
CA PRO A 38 -9.49 -6.33 -7.39
C PRO A 38 -8.33 -5.57 -6.73
N MET A 39 -7.14 -5.65 -7.33
CA MET A 39 -5.95 -4.92 -6.88
C MET A 39 -6.08 -3.42 -7.16
N GLY A 40 -6.53 -3.05 -8.36
CA GLY A 40 -6.76 -1.65 -8.74
C GLY A 40 -7.81 -0.98 -7.87
N LYS A 41 -8.93 -1.66 -7.60
CA LYS A 41 -9.98 -1.20 -6.66
C LYS A 41 -9.40 -0.97 -5.27
N THR A 42 -8.60 -1.91 -4.76
CA THR A 42 -7.98 -1.80 -3.43
C THR A 42 -7.03 -0.61 -3.35
N LEU A 43 -6.24 -0.36 -4.41
CA LEU A 43 -5.36 0.81 -4.51
C LEU A 43 -6.16 2.12 -4.47
N ILE A 44 -7.23 2.22 -5.25
CA ILE A 44 -8.10 3.40 -5.26
C ILE A 44 -8.73 3.61 -3.90
N ASP A 45 -9.28 2.56 -3.28
CA ASP A 45 -9.90 2.67 -1.97
C ASP A 45 -8.85 3.08 -0.91
N ALA A 46 -7.62 2.56 -0.98
CA ALA A 46 -6.54 2.98 -0.10
C ALA A 46 -6.16 4.47 -0.31
N PHE A 47 -6.13 4.93 -1.56
CA PHE A 47 -5.85 6.32 -1.92
C PHE A 47 -6.94 7.29 -1.45
N VAL A 48 -8.21 6.92 -1.66
CA VAL A 48 -9.39 7.72 -1.28
C VAL A 48 -9.52 7.80 0.23
N PHE A 49 -9.46 6.66 0.92
CA PHE A 49 -9.62 6.60 2.38
C PHE A 49 -8.33 6.86 3.17
N LYS A 50 -7.22 7.20 2.49
CA LYS A 50 -5.90 7.41 3.08
C LYS A 50 -5.48 6.28 4.04
N ARG A 51 -5.76 5.03 3.64
CA ARG A 51 -5.41 3.84 4.43
C ARG A 51 -4.01 3.34 4.05
N PRO A 52 -3.18 2.98 5.03
CA PRO A 52 -1.87 2.42 4.74
C PRO A 52 -2.02 1.05 4.06
N VAL A 53 -1.13 0.78 3.12
CA VAL A 53 -1.05 -0.49 2.40
C VAL A 53 0.34 -1.09 2.57
N MET A 54 0.40 -2.41 2.54
CA MET A 54 1.62 -3.17 2.37
C MET A 54 1.68 -3.65 0.93
N ILE A 55 2.74 -3.26 0.22
CA ILE A 55 3.02 -3.61 -1.16
C ILE A 55 4.18 -4.60 -1.16
N SER A 56 3.95 -5.74 -1.78
CA SER A 56 4.94 -6.78 -1.99
C SER A 56 5.45 -6.75 -3.41
N MET A 57 6.75 -6.59 -3.59
CA MET A 57 7.40 -6.46 -4.90
C MET A 57 7.95 -7.81 -5.38
N THR A 58 8.21 -7.92 -6.68
CA THR A 58 8.81 -9.11 -7.33
C THR A 58 10.22 -9.41 -6.83
N ASP A 59 11.00 -8.39 -6.45
CA ASP A 59 12.35 -8.53 -5.89
C ASP A 59 12.37 -8.92 -4.39
N ARG A 60 11.21 -9.30 -3.84
CA ARG A 60 10.95 -9.61 -2.43
C ARG A 60 11.04 -8.43 -1.48
N LYS A 61 11.22 -7.19 -1.97
CA LYS A 61 11.06 -6.02 -1.11
C LYS A 61 9.60 -5.85 -0.73
N VAL A 62 9.41 -5.34 0.48
CA VAL A 62 8.11 -5.00 1.03
C VAL A 62 8.14 -3.54 1.45
N TYR A 63 7.14 -2.79 1.02
CA TYR A 63 6.95 -1.41 1.42
C TYR A 63 5.60 -1.25 2.10
N VAL A 64 5.57 -0.51 3.19
CA VAL A 64 4.34 -0.12 3.89
C VAL A 64 4.22 1.38 3.83
N GLY A 65 3.05 1.91 3.48
CA GLY A 65 2.86 3.36 3.43
C GLY A 65 1.52 3.79 2.87
N LEU A 66 1.39 5.08 2.59
CA LEU A 66 0.18 5.70 2.05
C LEU A 66 0.30 5.94 0.55
N ILE A 67 -0.70 5.53 -0.22
CA ILE A 67 -0.78 5.87 -1.64
C ILE A 67 -1.01 7.38 -1.78
N GLN A 68 -0.15 8.03 -2.56
CA GLN A 68 -0.21 9.47 -2.86
C GLN A 68 -0.82 9.76 -4.22
N SER A 69 -0.65 8.85 -5.18
CA SER A 69 -1.21 8.97 -6.52
C SER A 69 -1.20 7.60 -7.19
N ILE A 70 -2.14 7.40 -8.10
CA ILE A 70 -2.24 6.24 -8.98
C ILE A 70 -2.25 6.81 -10.39
N GLY A 71 -1.37 6.30 -11.25
CA GLY A 71 -1.27 6.73 -12.64
C GLY A 71 -2.61 6.61 -13.34
N ALA A 72 -2.87 7.52 -14.27
CA ALA A 72 -4.04 7.42 -15.13
C ALA A 72 -3.77 6.41 -16.26
N PRO A 73 -4.72 5.52 -16.58
CA PRO A 73 -4.60 4.67 -17.76
C PRO A 73 -4.55 5.56 -19.01
N THR A 74 -3.62 5.26 -19.92
CA THR A 74 -3.52 5.96 -21.21
C THR A 74 -3.81 5.01 -22.37
N GLU A 75 -4.24 5.54 -23.51
CA GLU A 75 -4.51 4.73 -24.71
C GLU A 75 -3.27 3.96 -25.21
N VAL A 76 -2.06 4.43 -24.86
CA VAL A 76 -0.79 3.84 -25.32
C VAL A 76 -0.25 2.79 -24.35
N THR A 77 -0.32 3.06 -23.04
CA THR A 77 0.21 2.14 -22.00
C THR A 77 -0.84 1.18 -21.44
N GLY A 78 -2.11 1.33 -21.82
CA GLY A 78 -3.20 0.53 -21.28
C GLY A 78 -3.38 0.74 -19.77
N VAL A 79 -3.64 -0.34 -19.04
CA VAL A 79 -3.84 -0.35 -17.57
C VAL A 79 -2.51 -0.53 -16.82
N ASP A 80 -1.36 -0.32 -17.47
CA ASP A 80 -0.07 -0.35 -16.78
C ASP A 80 0.13 0.97 -16.04
N LEU A 81 -0.19 0.96 -14.75
CA LEU A 81 -0.20 2.16 -13.92
C LEU A 81 1.04 2.25 -13.06
N GLU A 82 1.52 3.49 -12.88
CA GLU A 82 2.51 3.78 -11.85
C GLU A 82 1.80 4.09 -10.52
N VAL A 83 2.36 3.61 -9.42
CA VAL A 83 1.84 3.85 -8.08
C VAL A 83 2.85 4.69 -7.31
N LYS A 84 2.42 5.84 -6.81
CA LYS A 84 3.22 6.71 -5.95
C LYS A 84 2.90 6.42 -4.49
N LEU A 85 3.89 5.94 -3.75
CA LEU A 85 3.77 5.60 -2.32
C LEU A 85 4.60 6.57 -1.47
N ARG A 86 4.02 7.05 -0.37
CA ARG A 86 4.77 7.62 0.75
C ARG A 86 5.09 6.49 1.74
N PRO A 87 6.35 6.03 1.85
CA PRO A 87 6.68 4.90 2.70
C PRO A 87 6.72 5.31 4.18
N SER A 88 6.31 4.40 5.05
CA SER A 88 6.47 4.45 6.51
C SER A 88 7.46 3.40 6.96
N PHE A 89 7.39 2.18 6.39
CA PHE A 89 8.34 1.10 6.65
C PHE A 89 8.75 0.43 5.35
N SER A 90 9.96 -0.11 5.32
CA SER A 90 10.35 -1.09 4.30
C SER A 90 11.06 -2.27 4.92
N GLY A 91 11.10 -3.35 4.14
CA GLY A 91 11.67 -4.61 4.55
C GLY A 91 11.81 -5.55 3.37
N HIS A 92 12.01 -6.81 3.70
CA HIS A 92 12.06 -7.88 2.71
C HIS A 92 11.29 -9.09 3.23
N ARG A 93 10.80 -9.89 2.31
CA ARG A 93 10.20 -11.19 2.61
C ARG A 93 11.25 -12.27 2.47
N ASP A 94 11.46 -13.01 3.54
CA ASP A 94 12.38 -14.14 3.54
C ASP A 94 11.90 -15.22 2.55
N LYS A 95 12.85 -15.85 1.86
CA LYS A 95 12.53 -16.77 0.76
C LYS A 95 11.98 -18.12 1.24
N ASP A 96 12.45 -18.58 2.40
CA ASP A 96 12.20 -19.94 2.88
C ASP A 96 11.01 -19.93 3.86
N THR A 97 10.92 -18.90 4.71
CA THR A 97 9.88 -18.75 5.72
C THR A 97 8.72 -17.88 5.29
N LEU A 98 8.85 -17.12 4.20
CA LEU A 98 7.88 -16.13 3.71
C LEU A 98 7.52 -15.04 4.74
N LYS A 99 8.29 -14.90 5.82
CA LYS A 99 8.09 -13.88 6.84
C LYS A 99 8.58 -12.53 6.35
N VAL A 100 7.85 -11.47 6.70
CA VAL A 100 8.25 -10.09 6.41
C VAL A 100 9.13 -9.58 7.55
N SER A 101 10.36 -9.21 7.20
CA SER A 101 11.32 -8.57 8.10
C SER A 101 11.44 -7.10 7.76
N PHE A 102 10.91 -6.23 8.63
CA PHE A 102 11.04 -4.77 8.50
C PHE A 102 12.44 -4.34 8.92
N THR A 103 13.15 -3.62 8.05
CA THR A 103 14.55 -3.23 8.25
C THR A 103 14.74 -1.73 8.32
N HIS A 104 13.87 -0.94 7.67
CA HIS A 104 13.97 0.52 7.67
C HIS A 104 12.64 1.16 8.03
N THR A 105 12.72 2.20 8.85
CA THR A 105 11.61 3.10 9.16
C THR A 105 11.91 4.44 8.49
N TYR A 106 10.96 4.94 7.72
CA TYR A 106 11.08 6.23 7.06
C TYR A 106 10.63 7.35 7.99
N PRO A 107 11.22 8.55 7.88
CA PRO A 107 10.80 9.70 8.68
C PRO A 107 9.37 10.12 8.31
N THR A 108 8.59 10.54 9.30
CA THR A 108 7.22 11.05 9.08
C THR A 108 7.21 12.46 8.46
N ASP A 109 8.33 13.18 8.54
CA ASP A 109 8.45 14.54 8.02
C ASP A 109 8.35 14.59 6.49
N ILE A 110 7.29 15.22 6.00
CA ILE A 110 6.95 15.34 4.58
C ILE A 110 7.94 16.23 3.83
N SER A 111 8.61 17.16 4.52
CA SER A 111 9.56 18.08 3.88
C SER A 111 10.86 17.40 3.46
N ILE A 112 11.20 16.28 4.11
CA ILE A 112 12.40 15.49 3.85
C ILE A 112 12.06 14.22 3.08
N LEU A 113 10.89 13.61 3.35
CA LEU A 113 10.51 12.33 2.78
C LEU A 113 10.05 12.45 1.32
N GLN A 114 10.89 11.95 0.42
CA GLN A 114 10.54 11.80 -0.98
C GLN A 114 9.67 10.53 -1.19
N PRO A 115 8.63 10.61 -2.04
CA PRO A 115 7.80 9.47 -2.39
C PRO A 115 8.54 8.48 -3.29
N ILE A 116 8.16 7.21 -3.22
CA ILE A 116 8.67 6.15 -4.09
C ILE A 116 7.64 5.89 -5.20
N TYR A 117 8.11 5.73 -6.43
CA TYR A 117 7.29 5.38 -7.59
C TYR A 117 7.51 3.91 -7.95
N PHE A 118 6.42 3.17 -8.11
CA PHE A 118 6.43 1.76 -8.49
C PHE A 118 5.70 1.55 -9.80
N LYS A 119 6.19 0.65 -10.63
CA LYS A 119 5.38 0.11 -11.73
C LYS A 119 4.46 -0.98 -11.21
N GLN A 120 3.20 -1.00 -11.66
CA GLN A 120 2.23 -2.02 -11.27
C GLN A 120 2.68 -3.44 -11.67
N GLU A 121 3.35 -3.61 -12.81
CA GLU A 121 3.91 -4.91 -13.24
C GLU A 121 4.88 -5.55 -12.23
N ASN A 122 5.52 -4.74 -11.39
CA ASN A 122 6.48 -5.20 -10.37
C ASN A 122 5.82 -5.49 -9.02
N ILE A 123 4.52 -5.25 -8.88
CA ILE A 123 3.76 -5.50 -7.67
C ILE A 123 3.17 -6.91 -7.72
N VAL A 124 3.60 -7.75 -6.78
CA VAL A 124 3.09 -9.12 -6.62
C VAL A 124 1.75 -9.13 -5.90
N SER A 125 1.63 -8.34 -4.82
CA SER A 125 0.40 -8.27 -4.04
C SER A 125 0.31 -6.99 -3.22
N ILE A 126 -0.94 -6.64 -2.88
CA ILE A 126 -1.28 -5.47 -2.09
C ILE A 126 -2.25 -5.91 -1.01
N THR A 127 -1.99 -5.49 0.23
CA THR A 127 -2.89 -5.71 1.37
C THR A 127 -3.05 -4.44 2.15
N LEU A 128 -4.24 -4.18 2.71
CA LEU A 128 -4.39 -3.11 3.69
C LEU A 128 -3.51 -3.41 4.90
N PHE A 129 -2.73 -2.42 5.32
CA PHE A 129 -1.85 -2.54 6.46
C PHE A 129 -2.60 -2.18 7.74
N SER A 130 -2.45 -3.01 8.76
CA SER A 130 -2.96 -2.75 10.11
C SER A 130 -1.81 -2.94 11.09
N GLU A 131 -1.53 -1.91 11.87
CA GLU A 131 -0.48 -1.95 12.88
C GLU A 131 -0.80 -2.99 13.97
N ALA A 132 -2.06 -3.13 14.36
CA ALA A 132 -2.49 -4.14 15.32
C ALA A 132 -2.17 -5.58 14.86
N ILE A 133 -2.37 -5.86 13.55
CA ILE A 133 -2.03 -7.16 12.97
C ILE A 133 -0.50 -7.35 12.94
N ARG A 134 0.26 -6.30 12.64
CA ARG A 134 1.73 -6.38 12.70
C ARG A 134 2.21 -6.72 14.11
N ASP A 135 1.66 -6.04 15.10
CA ASP A 135 2.12 -6.15 16.48
C ASP A 135 1.76 -7.53 17.08
N SER A 136 0.63 -8.13 16.70
CA SER A 136 0.30 -9.50 17.09
C SER A 136 1.33 -10.52 16.58
N PHE A 137 1.81 -10.37 15.34
CA PHE A 137 2.86 -11.24 14.80
C PHE A 137 4.23 -11.01 15.44
N GLN A 138 4.50 -9.81 15.96
CA GLN A 138 5.74 -9.55 16.72
C GLN A 138 5.68 -10.13 18.13
N ALA A 139 4.51 -10.16 18.75
CA ALA A 139 4.31 -10.75 20.08
C ALA A 139 4.47 -12.28 20.07
N GLU A 140 4.15 -12.95 18.96
CA GLU A 140 4.35 -14.39 18.77
C GLU A 140 5.82 -14.83 18.59
N LYS A 141 6.79 -13.90 18.65
CA LYS A 141 8.21 -14.28 18.62
C LYS A 141 8.49 -15.31 19.73
N PRO A 142 8.95 -16.54 19.39
CA PRO A 142 9.06 -17.66 20.34
C PRO A 142 10.09 -17.43 21.46
N GLY A 143 10.89 -16.36 21.39
CA GLY A 143 11.82 -15.97 22.44
C GLY A 143 11.17 -15.27 23.65
N ASN A 144 9.91 -14.79 23.57
CA ASN A 144 9.31 -14.04 24.68
C ASN A 144 8.39 -14.91 25.55
N SER A 145 7.61 -15.82 24.95
CA SER A 145 6.77 -16.75 25.71
C SER A 145 7.60 -17.82 26.42
N ALA A 146 8.64 -18.34 25.75
CA ALA A 146 9.53 -19.37 26.30
C ALA A 146 10.31 -18.89 27.54
N THR A 147 10.84 -17.68 27.45
CA THR A 147 11.62 -17.07 28.52
C THR A 147 10.73 -16.66 29.69
N LYS A 148 9.50 -16.20 29.41
CA LYS A 148 8.54 -15.80 30.44
C LYS A 148 8.06 -16.98 31.29
N TRP A 149 7.80 -18.16 30.71
CA TRP A 149 7.43 -19.33 31.51
C TRP A 149 8.60 -19.87 32.34
N TYR A 150 9.82 -19.85 31.80
CA TYR A 150 11.01 -20.27 32.55
C TYR A 150 11.27 -19.34 33.75
N GLN A 151 11.17 -18.02 33.55
CA GLN A 151 11.33 -17.02 34.62
C GLN A 151 10.21 -17.12 35.66
N ASP A 152 8.95 -17.32 35.24
CA ASP A 152 7.80 -17.48 36.14
C ASP A 152 7.86 -18.80 36.94
N MET A 153 8.38 -19.88 36.33
CA MET A 153 8.63 -21.15 37.00
C MET A 153 9.77 -21.06 38.02
N LEU A 154 10.87 -20.36 37.70
CA LEU A 154 11.97 -20.14 38.64
C LEU A 154 11.58 -19.21 39.79
N GLY A 155 10.73 -18.20 39.55
CA GLY A 155 10.20 -17.31 40.59
C GLY A 155 9.32 -18.05 41.61
N LYS A 156 8.55 -19.06 41.19
CA LYS A 156 7.72 -19.91 42.07
C LYS A 156 8.52 -20.95 42.85
N LEU A 157 9.75 -21.23 42.44
CA LEU A 157 10.65 -22.20 43.07
C LEU A 157 11.65 -21.56 44.05
N SER A 158 11.68 -20.23 44.16
CA SER A 158 12.48 -19.54 45.18
C SER A 158 11.76 -19.62 46.53
N PRO A 159 12.26 -20.39 47.52
CA PRO A 159 11.72 -20.32 48.86
C PRO A 159 11.97 -18.91 49.40
N THR A 160 10.89 -18.23 49.79
CA THR A 160 10.96 -17.04 50.65
C THR A 160 11.80 -17.38 51.88
N LYS A 161 12.94 -16.71 52.03
CA LYS A 161 13.71 -16.72 53.28
C LYS A 161 12.92 -16.11 54.41
#